data_AF-A0A537YT06-F1
#
_entry.id   AF-A0A537YT06-F1
#
_cell.length_a   1.000
_cell.length_b   1.000
_cell.length_c   1.000
_cell.angle_alpha   90.00
_cell.angle_beta   90.00
_cell.angle_gamma   90.00
#
_symmetry.space_group_name_H-M   'P 1'
#
loop_
_entity.id
_entity.type
_entity.pdbx_description
1 polymer ?
#
loop_
_entity_poly.entity_id
_entity_poly.type
_entity_poly.pdbx_seq_one_letter_code
_entity_poly.pdbx_strand_id
1 'polypeptide(L)'
;MNTYQDPRASIDDRVADLLGRMTLGEKVAQLGAIWLVQLIKGEEFDEPAAEKLLENGIGQIARIGGSTGLLPEQSASLCNQLQRFVVERTRLGIPLVVHEEAVGGFAHRGATTFPHALGLAATWDPALVGEVAAVIRDQMLAVGARLALAPVLDVARDPRWGRVEETYGESPELCARIGVAYVAGLQTSDLSNGVVCAAKHFLGYGASIGGRNQAPVHVGPRELREVYA
;
A
#
# COMPACT_ATOMS: atom_id res chain seq x y z
N MET A 1 20.98 -4.07 -24.98
CA MET A 1 19.96 -3.64 -24.00
C MET A 1 19.49 -4.90 -23.29
N ASN A 2 19.42 -4.92 -21.97
CA ASN A 2 18.98 -6.11 -21.23
C ASN A 2 17.47 -6.32 -21.44
N THR A 3 17.01 -7.57 -21.48
CA THR A 3 15.59 -7.88 -21.71
C THR A 3 14.69 -7.23 -20.65
N TYR A 4 15.09 -7.23 -19.38
CA TYR A 4 14.31 -6.59 -18.30
C TYR A 4 14.06 -5.09 -18.49
N GLN A 5 14.89 -4.42 -19.29
CA GLN A 5 14.79 -2.99 -19.61
C GLN A 5 14.00 -2.72 -20.90
N ASP A 6 13.70 -3.73 -21.72
CA ASP A 6 12.91 -3.55 -22.95
C ASP A 6 11.41 -3.52 -22.61
N PRO A 7 10.72 -2.38 -22.75
CA PRO A 7 9.29 -2.28 -22.44
C PRO A 7 8.40 -3.07 -23.40
N ARG A 8 8.94 -3.58 -24.51
CA ARG A 8 8.20 -4.41 -25.49
C ARG A 8 8.27 -5.90 -25.17
N ALA A 9 9.18 -6.32 -24.30
CA ALA A 9 9.27 -7.70 -23.84
C ALA A 9 8.11 -8.02 -22.88
N SER A 10 7.72 -9.30 -22.82
CA SER A 10 6.67 -9.73 -21.89
C SER A 10 7.10 -9.52 -20.44
N ILE A 11 6.13 -9.36 -19.52
CA ILE A 11 6.42 -9.20 -18.09
C ILE A 11 7.21 -10.42 -17.58
N ASP A 12 6.81 -11.63 -17.96
CA ASP A 12 7.46 -12.87 -17.52
C ASP A 12 8.92 -12.94 -17.99
N ASP A 13 9.20 -12.57 -19.23
CA ASP A 13 10.58 -12.54 -19.75
C ASP A 13 11.43 -11.48 -19.02
N ARG A 14 10.86 -10.31 -18.75
CA ARG A 14 11.54 -9.23 -18.02
C ARG A 14 11.85 -9.65 -16.57
N VAL A 15 10.90 -10.31 -15.90
CA VAL A 15 11.05 -10.83 -14.54
C VAL A 15 12.10 -11.94 -14.51
N ALA A 16 12.04 -12.89 -15.43
CA ALA A 16 13.01 -13.99 -15.51
C ALA A 16 14.45 -13.48 -15.75
N ASP A 17 14.62 -12.54 -16.70
CA ASP A 17 15.92 -11.91 -16.97
C ASP A 17 16.44 -11.13 -15.76
N LEU A 18 15.58 -10.35 -15.08
CA LEU A 18 15.97 -9.60 -13.89
C LEU A 18 16.36 -10.53 -12.73
N LEU A 19 15.52 -11.52 -12.39
CA LEU A 19 15.77 -12.47 -11.31
C LEU A 19 17.04 -13.31 -11.54
N GLY A 20 17.33 -13.64 -12.80
CA GLY A 20 18.55 -14.35 -13.20
C GLY A 20 19.82 -13.52 -13.01
N ARG A 21 19.69 -12.18 -12.99
CA ARG A 21 20.81 -11.24 -12.80
C ARG A 21 21.05 -10.87 -11.33
N MET A 22 20.08 -11.10 -10.45
CA MET A 22 20.15 -10.71 -9.04
C MET A 22 21.04 -11.66 -8.22
N THR A 23 21.86 -11.07 -7.36
CA THR A 23 22.51 -11.77 -6.25
C THR A 23 21.48 -12.17 -5.19
N LEU A 24 21.86 -13.04 -4.26
CA LEU A 24 20.98 -13.36 -3.12
C LEU A 24 20.67 -12.11 -2.28
N GLY A 25 21.64 -11.21 -2.08
CA GLY A 25 21.45 -9.98 -1.30
C GLY A 25 20.39 -9.05 -1.91
N GLU A 26 20.42 -8.85 -3.23
CA GLU A 26 19.41 -8.06 -3.93
C GLU A 26 18.04 -8.74 -3.89
N LYS A 27 17.97 -10.08 -3.96
CA LYS A 27 16.69 -10.81 -3.84
C LYS A 27 16.08 -10.60 -2.46
N VAL A 28 16.90 -10.70 -1.40
CA VAL A 28 16.46 -10.44 -0.03
C VAL A 28 16.02 -8.97 0.13
N ALA A 29 16.74 -8.03 -0.44
CA ALA A 29 16.39 -6.61 -0.39
C ALA A 29 15.01 -6.32 -1.00
N GLN A 30 14.64 -6.99 -2.10
CA GLN A 30 13.32 -6.85 -2.73
C GLN A 30 12.16 -7.39 -1.89
N LEU A 31 12.43 -8.23 -0.89
CA LEU A 31 11.43 -8.72 0.07
C LEU A 31 11.29 -7.81 1.31
N GLY A 32 12.13 -6.78 1.40
CA GLY A 32 12.20 -5.87 2.54
C GLY A 32 11.49 -4.54 2.31
N ALA A 33 11.19 -3.89 3.43
CA ALA A 33 10.75 -2.50 3.47
C ALA A 33 11.48 -1.77 4.61
N ILE A 34 11.78 -0.49 4.40
CA ILE A 34 12.26 0.37 5.48
C ILE A 34 11.39 1.63 5.59
N TRP A 35 11.27 2.14 6.82
CA TRP A 35 10.59 3.40 7.07
C TRP A 35 11.39 4.58 6.51
N LEU A 36 10.70 5.52 5.86
CA LEU A 36 11.35 6.70 5.28
C LEU A 36 12.19 7.50 6.30
N VAL A 37 11.77 7.53 7.57
CA VAL A 37 12.50 8.24 8.64
C VAL A 37 13.95 7.79 8.81
N GLN A 38 14.33 6.63 8.27
CA GLN A 38 15.72 6.14 8.26
C GLN A 38 16.57 6.70 7.12
N LEU A 39 15.96 7.37 6.14
CA LEU A 39 16.59 7.92 4.94
C LEU A 39 16.52 9.45 4.88
N ILE A 40 16.13 10.09 5.99
CA ILE A 40 16.02 11.55 6.07
C ILE A 40 16.70 12.06 7.34
N LYS A 41 17.19 13.30 7.25
CA LYS A 41 17.68 14.07 8.39
C LYS A 41 16.87 15.35 8.49
N GLY A 42 15.92 15.38 9.41
CA GLY A 42 14.88 16.43 9.42
C GLY A 42 13.92 16.20 8.26
N GLU A 43 13.87 17.15 7.32
CA GLU A 43 13.00 17.10 6.13
C GLU A 43 13.77 16.81 4.83
N GLU A 44 15.08 16.57 4.91
CA GLU A 44 15.96 16.40 3.76
C GLU A 44 16.43 14.95 3.60
N PHE A 45 16.69 14.54 2.36
CA PHE A 45 17.23 13.22 2.02
C PHE A 45 18.65 13.03 2.59
N ASP A 46 18.87 11.93 3.31
CA ASP A 46 20.17 11.54 3.86
C ASP A 46 20.84 10.53 2.92
N GLU A 47 21.60 11.04 1.94
CA GLU A 47 22.32 10.21 0.95
C GLU A 47 23.31 9.21 1.61
N PRO A 48 24.14 9.59 2.60
CA PRO A 48 24.97 8.62 3.32
C PRO A 48 24.18 7.46 3.96
N ALA A 49 23.01 7.74 4.54
CA ALA A 49 22.15 6.68 5.05
C ALA A 49 21.64 5.77 3.92
N ALA A 50 21.25 6.35 2.79
CA ALA A 50 20.81 5.62 1.61
C ALA A 50 21.90 4.73 1.00
N GLU A 51 23.14 5.22 0.89
CA GLU A 51 24.30 4.42 0.42
C GLU A 51 24.50 3.16 1.25
N LYS A 52 24.31 3.26 2.57
CA LYS A 52 24.44 2.13 3.49
C LYS A 52 23.22 1.20 3.45
N LEU A 53 22.02 1.75 3.49
CA LEU A 53 20.78 0.98 3.67
C LEU A 53 20.24 0.39 2.37
N LEU A 54 20.56 1.00 1.23
CA LEU A 54 20.03 0.65 -0.09
C LEU A 54 21.12 0.13 -1.04
N GLU A 55 22.26 -0.33 -0.52
CA GLU A 55 23.39 -0.86 -1.32
C GLU A 55 22.93 -1.92 -2.33
N ASN A 56 22.04 -2.82 -1.89
CA ASN A 56 21.45 -3.89 -2.72
C ASN A 56 20.08 -3.49 -3.31
N GLY A 57 19.73 -2.20 -3.28
CA GLY A 57 18.37 -1.70 -3.50
C GLY A 57 17.44 -2.01 -2.33
N ILE A 58 16.14 -1.88 -2.57
CA ILE A 58 15.07 -2.21 -1.62
C ILE A 58 13.78 -2.49 -2.40
N GLY A 59 12.90 -3.34 -1.87
CA GLY A 59 11.57 -3.54 -2.44
C GLY A 59 10.68 -2.32 -2.21
N GLN A 60 10.57 -1.90 -0.94
CA GLN A 60 9.60 -0.86 -0.57
C GLN A 60 10.15 0.19 0.41
N ILE A 61 9.62 1.40 0.31
CA ILE A 61 9.76 2.45 1.33
C ILE A 61 8.40 2.74 1.95
N ALA A 62 8.36 2.76 3.27
CA ALA A 62 7.14 2.99 4.02
C ALA A 62 6.93 4.48 4.32
N ARG A 63 5.72 4.96 4.01
CA ARG A 63 5.10 6.13 4.64
C ARG A 63 5.81 7.47 4.39
N ILE A 64 6.02 7.86 3.13
CA ILE A 64 6.54 9.19 2.78
C ILE A 64 5.70 10.36 3.31
N GLY A 65 4.39 10.31 3.12
CA GLY A 65 3.42 11.25 3.67
C GLY A 65 3.12 10.98 5.13
N GLY A 66 2.93 9.70 5.49
CA GLY A 66 2.44 9.34 6.81
C GLY A 66 3.50 9.36 7.92
N SER A 67 4.79 9.43 7.59
CA SER A 67 5.89 9.46 8.56
C SER A 67 6.75 10.72 8.48
N THR A 68 6.31 11.73 7.74
CA THR A 68 6.95 13.04 7.68
C THR A 68 5.95 14.16 7.92
N GLY A 69 6.46 15.38 8.13
CA GLY A 69 5.66 16.60 8.20
C GLY A 69 5.51 17.31 6.85
N LEU A 70 5.99 16.70 5.75
CA LEU A 70 6.14 17.33 4.44
C LEU A 70 4.78 17.67 3.80
N LEU A 71 4.76 18.75 3.04
CA LEU A 71 3.67 19.08 2.11
C LEU A 71 3.82 18.28 0.81
N PRO A 72 2.75 18.10 0.01
CA PRO A 72 2.76 17.21 -1.16
C PRO A 72 3.91 17.45 -2.14
N GLU A 73 4.24 18.71 -2.46
CA GLU A 73 5.35 19.03 -3.37
C GLU A 73 6.72 18.60 -2.83
N GLN A 74 6.93 18.73 -1.51
CA GLN A 74 8.16 18.30 -0.85
C GLN A 74 8.27 16.78 -0.85
N SER A 75 7.17 16.07 -0.57
CA SER A 75 7.10 14.60 -0.65
C SER A 75 7.37 14.09 -2.06
N ALA A 76 6.81 14.74 -3.09
CA ALA A 76 7.09 14.39 -4.48
C ALA A 76 8.57 14.59 -4.83
N SER A 77 9.16 15.71 -4.39
CA SER A 77 10.59 15.99 -4.57
C SER A 77 11.47 14.93 -3.89
N LEU A 78 11.16 14.57 -2.65
CA LEU A 78 11.88 13.55 -1.90
C LEU A 78 11.74 12.15 -2.54
N CYS A 79 10.53 11.79 -2.99
CA CYS A 79 10.31 10.55 -3.74
C CYS A 79 11.17 10.50 -5.00
N ASN A 80 11.27 11.60 -5.74
CA ASN A 80 12.10 11.67 -6.94
C ASN A 80 13.60 11.51 -6.64
N GLN A 81 14.08 12.08 -5.53
CA GLN A 81 15.47 11.90 -5.08
C GLN A 81 15.76 10.44 -4.74
N LEU A 82 14.86 9.78 -4.00
CA LEU A 82 14.97 8.37 -3.65
C LEU A 82 14.94 7.45 -4.87
N GLN A 83 14.00 7.68 -5.80
CA GLN A 83 13.90 6.91 -7.04
C GLN A 83 15.16 7.08 -7.87
N ARG A 84 15.66 8.32 -8.03
CA ARG A 84 16.91 8.60 -8.74
C ARG A 84 18.07 7.85 -8.10
N PHE A 85 18.18 7.90 -6.77
CA PHE A 85 19.23 7.18 -6.05
C PHE A 85 19.19 5.68 -6.35
N VAL A 86 18.06 5.00 -6.19
CA VAL A 86 18.02 3.54 -6.41
C VAL A 86 18.21 3.16 -7.87
N VAL A 87 17.75 3.98 -8.82
CA VAL A 87 17.91 3.72 -10.25
C VAL A 87 19.35 3.95 -10.72
N GLU A 88 20.01 5.00 -10.24
CA GLU A 88 21.33 5.42 -10.74
C GLU A 88 22.50 4.87 -9.93
N ARG A 89 22.31 4.56 -8.64
CA ARG A 89 23.39 4.17 -7.71
C ARG A 89 23.39 2.70 -7.31
N THR A 90 22.38 1.92 -7.71
CA THR A 90 22.37 0.47 -7.50
C THR A 90 22.67 -0.28 -8.80
N ARG A 91 23.22 -1.48 -8.68
CA ARG A 91 23.74 -2.25 -9.82
C ARG A 91 22.70 -2.58 -10.91
N LEU A 92 21.46 -2.85 -10.52
CA LEU A 92 20.38 -3.24 -11.45
C LEU A 92 19.38 -2.12 -11.72
N GLY A 93 19.43 -1.02 -10.96
CA GLY A 93 18.56 0.14 -11.12
C GLY A 93 17.07 -0.20 -10.95
N ILE A 94 16.73 -1.09 -10.02
CA ILE A 94 15.34 -1.49 -9.76
C ILE A 94 14.63 -0.35 -9.00
N PRO A 95 13.56 0.25 -9.55
CA PRO A 95 12.78 1.27 -8.84
C PRO A 95 12.14 0.71 -7.58
N LEU A 96 12.02 1.52 -6.54
CA LEU A 96 11.36 1.13 -5.29
C LEU A 96 9.85 1.39 -5.35
N VAL A 97 9.09 0.67 -4.52
CA VAL A 97 7.65 0.95 -4.32
C VAL A 97 7.46 1.76 -3.04
N VAL A 98 6.87 2.95 -3.16
CA VAL A 98 6.45 3.72 -1.98
C VAL A 98 5.04 3.26 -1.58
N HIS A 99 4.89 2.83 -0.32
CA HIS A 99 3.60 2.40 0.22
C HIS A 99 3.08 3.29 1.34
N GLU A 100 1.76 3.42 1.41
CA GLU A 100 1.06 4.37 2.26
C GLU A 100 -0.23 3.83 2.87
N GLU A 101 -0.67 4.43 3.98
CA GLU A 101 -2.02 4.17 4.50
C GLU A 101 -3.07 5.00 3.75
N ALA A 102 -4.21 4.38 3.45
CA ALA A 102 -5.26 5.01 2.64
C ALA A 102 -6.69 4.72 3.13
N VAL A 103 -6.88 4.17 4.35
CA VAL A 103 -8.18 3.66 4.84
C VAL A 103 -9.27 4.74 4.93
N GLY A 104 -8.93 5.95 5.41
CA GLY A 104 -9.85 7.09 5.55
C GLY A 104 -9.51 8.25 4.62
N GLY A 105 -8.81 7.98 3.52
CA GLY A 105 -8.09 8.97 2.73
C GLY A 105 -6.59 8.71 2.74
N PHE A 106 -5.86 9.34 1.81
CA PHE A 106 -4.40 9.25 1.79
C PHE A 106 -3.82 9.87 3.07
N ALA A 107 -3.14 9.07 3.89
CA ALA A 107 -2.55 9.48 5.16
C ALA A 107 -1.32 10.39 4.95
N HIS A 108 -1.55 11.62 4.50
CA HIS A 108 -0.54 12.62 4.19
C HIS A 108 -1.02 14.00 4.62
N ARG A 109 -0.11 14.82 5.16
CA ARG A 109 -0.41 16.21 5.51
C ARG A 109 -0.85 16.99 4.26
N GLY A 110 -2.06 17.55 4.28
CA GLY A 110 -2.61 18.31 3.14
C GLY A 110 -3.36 17.47 2.11
N ALA A 111 -3.49 16.16 2.30
CA ALA A 111 -4.44 15.34 1.55
C ALA A 111 -5.86 15.47 2.11
N THR A 112 -6.85 15.02 1.33
CA THR A 112 -8.25 15.05 1.75
C THR A 112 -8.54 13.96 2.77
N THR A 113 -9.14 14.33 3.89
CA THR A 113 -9.66 13.38 4.88
C THR A 113 -11.13 13.08 4.59
N PHE A 114 -11.46 11.81 4.42
CA PHE A 114 -12.83 11.34 4.21
C PHE A 114 -13.39 10.75 5.51
N PRO A 115 -14.71 10.48 5.59
CA PRO A 115 -15.22 9.56 6.60
C PRO A 115 -14.43 8.25 6.58
N HIS A 116 -14.19 7.67 7.75
CA HIS A 116 -13.59 6.34 7.83
C HIS A 116 -14.45 5.29 7.12
N ALA A 117 -13.86 4.14 6.80
CA ALA A 117 -14.50 3.07 6.04
C ALA A 117 -15.90 2.70 6.54
N LEU A 118 -16.14 2.65 7.86
CA LEU A 118 -17.46 2.34 8.41
C LEU A 118 -18.50 3.43 8.06
N GLY A 119 -18.09 4.70 8.08
CA GLY A 119 -18.91 5.83 7.66
C GLY A 119 -19.19 5.83 6.16
N LEU A 120 -18.21 5.45 5.34
CA LEU A 120 -18.41 5.27 3.90
C LEU A 120 -19.37 4.11 3.61
N ALA A 121 -19.26 2.99 4.32
CA ALA A 121 -20.16 1.86 4.18
C ALA A 121 -21.61 2.20 4.56
N ALA A 122 -21.81 3.09 5.54
CA ALA A 122 -23.13 3.55 5.96
C ALA A 122 -23.88 4.33 4.86
N THR A 123 -23.21 4.73 3.77
CA THR A 123 -23.87 5.34 2.59
C THR A 123 -24.60 4.32 1.73
N TRP A 124 -24.23 3.02 1.82
CA TRP A 124 -24.69 1.96 0.92
C TRP A 124 -24.46 2.24 -0.57
N ASP A 125 -23.51 3.12 -0.89
CA ASP A 125 -23.23 3.59 -2.24
C ASP A 125 -21.80 3.21 -2.69
N PRO A 126 -21.62 2.04 -3.34
CA PRO A 126 -20.34 1.65 -3.88
C PRO A 126 -19.81 2.62 -4.96
N ALA A 127 -20.68 3.28 -5.73
CA ALA A 127 -20.23 4.20 -6.77
C ALA A 127 -19.53 5.41 -6.14
N LEU A 128 -20.14 5.98 -5.08
CA LEU A 128 -19.53 7.04 -4.28
C LEU A 128 -18.17 6.62 -3.69
N VAL A 129 -18.05 5.40 -3.18
CA VAL A 129 -16.76 4.91 -2.65
C VAL A 129 -15.71 4.76 -3.75
N GLY A 130 -16.11 4.36 -4.96
CA GLY A 130 -15.23 4.36 -6.13
C GLY A 130 -14.71 5.77 -6.48
N GLU A 131 -15.56 6.78 -6.39
CA GLU A 131 -15.17 8.19 -6.58
C GLU A 131 -14.20 8.68 -5.50
N VAL A 132 -14.47 8.34 -4.23
CA VAL A 132 -13.54 8.63 -3.11
C VAL A 132 -12.18 7.99 -3.36
N ALA A 133 -12.15 6.71 -3.76
CA ALA A 133 -10.92 6.00 -4.08
C ALA A 133 -10.17 6.63 -5.27
N ALA A 134 -10.89 7.18 -6.26
CA ALA A 134 -10.25 7.90 -7.37
C ALA A 134 -9.54 9.18 -6.89
N VAL A 135 -10.12 9.95 -5.97
CA VAL A 135 -9.45 11.12 -5.37
C VAL A 135 -8.20 10.70 -4.59
N ILE A 136 -8.30 9.63 -3.80
CA ILE A 136 -7.16 9.09 -3.04
C ILE A 136 -6.03 8.67 -3.97
N ARG A 137 -6.35 7.94 -5.04
CA ARG A 137 -5.40 7.51 -6.08
C ARG A 137 -4.65 8.70 -6.66
N ASP A 138 -5.38 9.74 -7.08
CA ASP A 138 -4.76 10.91 -7.72
C ASP A 138 -3.81 11.64 -6.76
N GLN A 139 -4.19 11.75 -5.47
CA GLN A 139 -3.33 12.34 -4.44
C GLN A 139 -2.08 11.51 -4.13
N MET A 140 -2.20 10.17 -4.11
CA MET A 140 -1.07 9.26 -3.90
C MET A 140 -0.10 9.28 -5.09
N LEU A 141 -0.61 9.24 -6.31
CA LEU A 141 0.19 9.30 -7.54
C LEU A 141 0.95 10.62 -7.64
N ALA A 142 0.35 11.73 -7.22
CA ALA A 142 0.97 13.06 -7.24
C ALA A 142 2.28 13.14 -6.44
N VAL A 143 2.46 12.27 -5.43
CA VAL A 143 3.68 12.21 -4.61
C VAL A 143 4.52 10.95 -4.85
N GLY A 144 4.17 10.14 -5.85
CA GLY A 144 4.90 8.92 -6.22
C GLY A 144 4.57 7.69 -5.38
N ALA A 145 3.53 7.72 -4.54
CA ALA A 145 3.05 6.53 -3.83
C ALA A 145 2.31 5.58 -4.79
N ARG A 146 2.67 4.30 -4.76
CA ARG A 146 2.20 3.28 -5.73
C ARG A 146 1.57 2.05 -5.08
N LEU A 147 1.56 1.96 -3.76
CA LEU A 147 0.91 0.91 -2.99
C LEU A 147 0.13 1.51 -1.82
N ALA A 148 -1.16 1.20 -1.74
CA ALA A 148 -2.01 1.52 -0.61
C ALA A 148 -2.18 0.30 0.30
N LEU A 149 -1.96 0.49 1.59
CA LEU A 149 -2.32 -0.44 2.64
C LEU A 149 -3.82 -0.36 2.92
N ALA A 150 -4.63 -0.58 1.90
CA ALA A 150 -6.09 -0.50 1.91
C ALA A 150 -6.65 -1.30 0.72
N PRO A 151 -7.92 -1.74 0.76
CA PRO A 151 -8.89 -1.54 1.85
C PRO A 151 -8.74 -2.57 2.99
N VAL A 152 -9.36 -2.25 4.13
CA VAL A 152 -9.57 -3.22 5.21
C VAL A 152 -10.88 -3.97 4.94
N LEU A 153 -10.78 -5.25 4.60
CA LEU A 153 -11.90 -6.13 4.26
C LEU A 153 -12.28 -7.07 5.41
N ASP A 154 -11.78 -6.81 6.61
CA ASP A 154 -12.23 -7.52 7.81
C ASP A 154 -13.74 -7.33 8.01
N VAL A 155 -14.42 -8.41 8.40
CA VAL A 155 -15.84 -8.38 8.79
C VAL A 155 -15.91 -8.19 10.31
N ALA A 156 -16.37 -7.02 10.75
CA ALA A 156 -16.38 -6.63 12.16
C ALA A 156 -17.68 -7.07 12.85
N ARG A 157 -17.66 -8.25 13.49
CA ARG A 157 -18.80 -8.79 14.27
C ARG A 157 -18.68 -8.62 15.78
N ASP A 158 -17.53 -8.16 16.26
CA ASP A 158 -17.31 -7.83 17.67
C ASP A 158 -17.03 -6.32 17.81
N PRO A 159 -18.03 -5.50 18.21
CA PRO A 159 -17.88 -4.06 18.28
C PRO A 159 -16.91 -3.59 19.38
N ARG A 160 -16.42 -4.51 20.24
CA ARG A 160 -15.35 -4.20 21.20
C ARG A 160 -13.98 -4.08 20.53
N TRP A 161 -13.85 -4.56 19.29
CA TRP A 161 -12.61 -4.49 18.55
C TRP A 161 -12.26 -3.05 18.17
N GLY A 162 -11.09 -2.58 18.62
CA GLY A 162 -10.67 -1.18 18.44
C GLY A 162 -10.33 -0.75 17.01
N ARG A 163 -10.66 -1.56 16.00
CA ARG A 163 -10.47 -1.25 14.56
C ARG A 163 -11.77 -1.37 13.76
N VAL A 164 -12.92 -1.44 14.44
CA VAL A 164 -14.24 -1.54 13.78
C VAL A 164 -14.46 -0.39 12.80
N GLU A 165 -14.01 0.83 13.13
CA GLU A 165 -14.13 1.99 12.25
C GLU A 165 -13.39 1.85 10.90
N GLU A 166 -12.39 0.99 10.84
CA GLU A 166 -11.61 0.73 9.62
C GLU A 166 -12.30 -0.24 8.67
N THR A 167 -13.33 -0.95 9.12
CA THR A 167 -14.05 -1.93 8.31
C THR A 167 -15.25 -1.34 7.59
N TYR A 168 -15.82 -2.09 6.64
CA TYR A 168 -17.10 -1.77 6.02
C TYR A 168 -18.31 -2.37 6.77
N GLY A 169 -18.13 -2.79 8.03
CA GLY A 169 -19.18 -3.30 8.90
C GLY A 169 -19.18 -4.82 9.10
N GLU A 170 -20.33 -5.37 9.49
CA GLU A 170 -20.49 -6.77 9.91
C GLU A 170 -21.00 -7.73 8.82
N SER A 171 -21.37 -7.19 7.65
CA SER A 171 -21.96 -7.93 6.54
C SER A 171 -20.88 -8.25 5.49
N PRO A 172 -20.60 -9.55 5.23
CA PRO A 172 -19.65 -9.94 4.17
C PRO A 172 -20.00 -9.36 2.80
N GLU A 173 -21.30 -9.34 2.47
CA GLU A 173 -21.79 -8.80 1.19
C GLU A 173 -21.52 -7.30 1.06
N LEU A 174 -21.76 -6.52 2.11
CA LEU A 174 -21.50 -5.08 2.08
C LEU A 174 -19.99 -4.81 1.99
N CYS A 175 -19.18 -5.52 2.78
CA CYS A 175 -17.72 -5.43 2.72
C CYS A 175 -17.19 -5.75 1.31
N ALA A 176 -17.70 -6.79 0.68
CA ALA A 176 -17.31 -7.17 -0.68
C ALA A 176 -17.70 -6.09 -1.70
N ARG A 177 -18.95 -5.62 -1.70
CA ARG A 177 -19.44 -4.62 -2.65
C ARG A 177 -18.67 -3.30 -2.56
N ILE A 178 -18.47 -2.80 -1.34
CA ILE A 178 -17.73 -1.55 -1.10
C ILE A 178 -16.24 -1.74 -1.40
N GLY A 179 -15.66 -2.85 -0.95
CA GLY A 179 -14.26 -3.19 -1.19
C GLY A 179 -13.90 -3.29 -2.68
N VAL A 180 -14.73 -3.96 -3.48
CA VAL A 180 -14.56 -4.05 -4.94
C VAL A 180 -14.57 -2.67 -5.57
N ALA A 181 -15.50 -1.79 -5.17
CA ALA A 181 -15.57 -0.44 -5.72
C ALA A 181 -14.35 0.41 -5.33
N TYR A 182 -13.88 0.31 -4.08
CA TYR A 182 -12.65 0.96 -3.64
C TYR A 182 -11.44 0.50 -4.45
N VAL A 183 -11.26 -0.82 -4.62
CA VAL A 183 -10.15 -1.40 -5.39
C VAL A 183 -10.21 -0.97 -6.86
N ALA A 184 -11.39 -0.98 -7.47
CA ALA A 184 -11.58 -0.55 -8.85
C ALA A 184 -11.24 0.93 -9.05
N GLY A 185 -11.66 1.81 -8.13
CA GLY A 185 -11.34 3.24 -8.16
C GLY A 185 -9.85 3.51 -7.98
N LEU A 186 -9.18 2.77 -7.09
CA LEU A 186 -7.78 2.97 -6.76
C LEU A 186 -6.81 2.39 -7.82
N GLN A 187 -7.02 1.15 -8.25
CA GLN A 187 -6.13 0.46 -9.19
C GLN A 187 -6.42 0.81 -10.66
N THR A 188 -7.67 1.16 -10.98
CA THR A 188 -8.18 1.31 -12.35
C THR A 188 -8.01 0.03 -13.19
N SER A 189 -8.42 0.06 -14.47
CA SER A 189 -8.15 -1.04 -15.41
C SER A 189 -6.71 -1.06 -15.93
N ASP A 190 -5.96 0.04 -15.77
CA ASP A 190 -4.56 0.16 -16.15
C ASP A 190 -3.76 0.68 -14.96
N LEU A 191 -3.03 -0.23 -14.32
CA LEU A 191 -2.26 0.07 -13.10
C LEU A 191 -1.18 1.15 -13.32
N SER A 192 -0.79 1.47 -14.56
CA SER A 192 0.11 2.59 -14.82
C SER A 192 -0.46 3.93 -14.34
N ASN A 193 -1.80 4.05 -14.38
CA ASN A 193 -2.61 5.16 -13.91
C ASN A 193 -3.24 4.91 -12.54
N GLY A 194 -2.83 3.85 -11.84
CA GLY A 194 -3.41 3.41 -10.58
C GLY A 194 -2.40 3.21 -9.46
N VAL A 195 -2.94 2.90 -8.29
CA VAL A 195 -2.20 2.55 -7.07
C VAL A 195 -2.62 1.15 -6.66
N VAL A 196 -1.65 0.26 -6.43
CA VAL A 196 -1.91 -1.12 -6.00
C VAL A 196 -2.63 -1.13 -4.66
N CYS A 197 -3.65 -1.99 -4.50
CA CYS A 197 -4.30 -2.23 -3.21
C CYS A 197 -3.67 -3.43 -2.51
N ALA A 198 -3.42 -3.31 -1.21
CA ALA A 198 -3.19 -4.43 -0.32
C ALA A 198 -4.45 -4.69 0.51
N ALA A 199 -5.31 -5.60 0.04
CA ALA A 199 -6.46 -6.08 0.80
C ALA A 199 -5.98 -6.71 2.11
N LYS A 200 -6.49 -6.21 3.25
CA LYS A 200 -6.05 -6.63 4.58
C LYS A 200 -7.22 -6.82 5.54
N HIS A 201 -7.12 -7.64 6.59
CA HIS A 201 -5.97 -8.45 6.98
C HIS A 201 -6.29 -9.93 6.76
N PHE A 202 -5.56 -10.59 5.85
CA PHE A 202 -5.85 -11.97 5.46
C PHE A 202 -5.42 -12.98 6.55
N LEU A 203 -6.32 -13.73 7.21
CA LEU A 203 -7.78 -13.64 7.15
C LEU A 203 -8.40 -13.84 8.54
N GLY A 204 -9.53 -13.17 8.79
CA GLY A 204 -10.36 -13.37 9.97
C GLY A 204 -9.96 -12.53 11.18
N TYR A 205 -9.10 -11.53 10.99
CA TYR A 205 -8.54 -10.73 12.07
C TYR A 205 -9.60 -9.96 12.85
N GLY A 206 -10.65 -9.47 12.18
CA GLY A 206 -11.81 -8.86 12.83
C GLY A 206 -12.59 -9.78 13.80
N ALA A 207 -12.32 -11.10 13.81
CA ALA A 207 -12.91 -12.09 14.70
C ALA A 207 -12.05 -12.39 15.96
N SER A 208 -11.09 -11.52 16.27
CA SER A 208 -10.21 -11.67 17.45
C SER A 208 -11.02 -11.80 18.75
N ILE A 209 -10.73 -12.83 19.56
CA ILE A 209 -11.55 -13.17 20.72
C ILE A 209 -11.65 -12.02 21.75
N GLY A 210 -12.90 -11.64 22.08
CA GLY A 210 -13.20 -10.58 23.02
C GLY A 210 -12.90 -9.18 22.48
N GLY A 211 -12.79 -9.00 21.17
CA GLY A 211 -12.44 -7.74 20.52
C GLY A 211 -11.03 -7.27 20.84
N ARG A 212 -10.15 -8.14 21.35
CA ARG A 212 -8.79 -7.75 21.72
C ARG A 212 -7.90 -7.75 20.49
N ASN A 213 -7.20 -6.66 20.28
CA ASN A 213 -6.32 -6.53 19.13
C ASN A 213 -5.29 -7.68 19.09
N GLN A 214 -5.18 -8.36 17.94
CA GLN A 214 -4.24 -9.47 17.71
C GLN A 214 -4.48 -10.71 18.59
N ALA A 215 -5.61 -10.80 19.28
CA ALA A 215 -5.96 -12.01 20.00
C ALA A 215 -6.29 -13.16 19.03
N PRO A 216 -6.16 -14.42 19.47
CA PRO A 216 -6.48 -15.56 18.61
C PRO A 216 -7.91 -15.52 18.07
N VAL A 217 -8.08 -16.12 16.90
CA VAL A 217 -9.37 -16.26 16.21
C VAL A 217 -9.83 -17.70 16.32
N HIS A 218 -11.05 -17.91 16.81
CA HIS A 218 -11.66 -19.23 16.95
C HIS A 218 -12.82 -19.37 15.95
N VAL A 219 -12.50 -19.71 14.71
CA VAL A 219 -13.48 -19.80 13.61
C VAL A 219 -13.32 -21.15 12.91
N GLY A 220 -14.46 -21.81 12.64
CA GLY A 220 -14.46 -23.08 11.93
C GLY A 220 -14.15 -22.92 10.43
N PRO A 221 -13.68 -23.98 9.75
CA PRO A 221 -13.30 -23.89 8.33
C PRO A 221 -14.45 -23.49 7.39
N ARG A 222 -15.71 -23.77 7.76
CA ARG A 222 -16.88 -23.32 6.99
C ARG A 222 -17.12 -21.83 7.16
N GLU A 223 -17.23 -21.38 8.41
CA GLU A 223 -17.44 -19.98 8.73
C GLU A 223 -16.32 -19.09 8.19
N LEU A 224 -15.06 -19.54 8.25
CA LEU A 224 -13.94 -18.82 7.65
C LEU A 224 -14.16 -18.54 6.16
N ARG A 225 -14.68 -19.53 5.41
CA ARG A 225 -14.92 -19.43 3.96
C ARG A 225 -16.19 -18.67 3.60
N GLU A 226 -17.24 -18.82 4.39
CA GLU A 226 -18.56 -18.22 4.10
C GLU A 226 -18.68 -16.77 4.57
N VAL A 227 -17.88 -16.38 5.57
CA VAL A 227 -17.97 -15.05 6.19
C VAL A 227 -16.75 -14.19 5.90
N TYR A 228 -15.54 -14.76 5.97
CA TYR A 228 -14.33 -13.96 5.98
C TYR A 228 -13.53 -14.02 4.68
N ALA A 229 -13.73 -15.02 3.80
CA ALA A 229 -12.90 -15.26 2.61
C ALA A 229 -13.44 -14.63 1.32
#